data_AF-A0A9D0WA53-F1
#
_entry.id   AF-A0A9D0WA53-F1
#
_cell.length_a   1.000
_cell.length_b   1.000
_cell.length_c   1.000
_cell.angle_alpha   90.00
_cell.angle_beta   90.00
_cell.angle_gamma   90.00
#
_symmetry.space_group_name_H-M   'P 1'
#
loop_
_entity.id
_entity.type
_entity.pdbx_description
1 polymer ?
#
loop_
_entity_poly.entity_id
_entity_poly.type
_entity_poly.pdbx_seq_one_letter_code
_entity_poly.pdbx_strand_id
1 'polypeptide(L)'
;MTTPHEDDFPEPPAEYADRVRRIADAYRIILSELGENIEREGLRGTPERAAKAILYLTHGLHKPVEDAVGNALFASDNDEMVVVRNIEFYSLCEHHILPIIGHVDIGYIPNGKVIGLSKLARIVDLYARRLQIQENMTRQIADTVQQATQASGVAVQVR
;
A
#
# COMPACT_ATOMS: atom_id res chain seq x y z
N MET A 1 17.48 -24.60 8.56
CA MET A 1 18.27 -23.40 8.25
C MET A 1 17.89 -22.96 6.85
N THR A 2 16.88 -22.11 6.73
CA THR A 2 16.58 -21.45 5.45
C THR A 2 17.70 -20.45 5.20
N THR A 3 18.31 -20.53 4.03
CA THR A 3 19.23 -19.52 3.50
C THR A 3 18.62 -18.13 3.66
N PRO A 4 19.39 -17.06 3.95
CA PRO A 4 18.86 -15.71 3.88
C PRO A 4 18.39 -15.51 2.44
N HIS A 5 17.08 -15.36 2.23
CA HIS A 5 16.56 -15.05 0.91
C HIS A 5 17.16 -13.70 0.51
N GLU A 6 17.94 -13.68 -0.57
CA GLU A 6 18.59 -12.47 -1.07
C GLU A 6 17.57 -11.42 -1.55
N ASP A 7 16.31 -11.79 -1.77
CA ASP A 7 15.25 -10.91 -2.28
C ASP A 7 13.93 -11.04 -1.50
N ASP A 8 13.80 -10.30 -0.39
CA ASP A 8 12.53 -10.21 0.37
C ASP A 8 11.48 -9.33 -0.33
N PHE A 9 11.88 -8.53 -1.34
CA PHE A 9 11.00 -7.58 -2.04
C PHE A 9 11.17 -7.68 -3.55
N PRO A 10 10.12 -7.36 -4.35
CA PRO A 10 10.24 -7.33 -5.80
C PRO A 10 11.30 -6.33 -6.25
N GLU A 11 12.05 -6.68 -7.30
CA GLU A 11 12.97 -5.74 -7.94
C GLU A 11 12.21 -4.52 -8.46
N PRO A 12 12.65 -3.29 -8.11
CA PRO A 12 12.03 -2.09 -8.64
C PRO A 12 12.31 -1.95 -10.14
N PRO A 13 11.50 -1.17 -10.88
CA PRO A 13 11.76 -0.88 -12.29
C PRO A 13 13.18 -0.38 -12.51
N ALA A 14 13.82 -0.75 -13.64
CA ALA A 14 15.21 -0.39 -13.93
C ALA A 14 15.46 1.14 -13.89
N GLU A 15 14.45 1.94 -14.26
CA GLU A 15 14.48 3.40 -14.16
C GLU A 15 14.63 3.94 -12.71
N TYR A 16 14.42 3.10 -11.69
CA TYR A 16 14.59 3.47 -10.28
C TYR A 16 16.00 3.21 -9.77
N ALA A 17 16.93 2.66 -10.57
CA ALA A 17 18.28 2.31 -10.13
C ALA A 17 19.00 3.46 -9.39
N ASP A 18 18.96 4.67 -9.94
CA ASP A 18 19.56 5.85 -9.29
C ASP A 18 18.85 6.23 -7.98
N ARG A 19 17.54 5.98 -7.89
CA ARG A 19 16.74 6.23 -6.68
C ARG A 19 17.07 5.22 -5.59
N VAL A 20 17.20 3.94 -5.95
CA VAL A 20 17.65 2.86 -5.05
C VAL A 20 19.02 3.21 -4.48
N ARG A 21 19.99 3.59 -5.33
CA ARG A 21 21.33 4.00 -4.88
C ARG A 21 21.28 5.13 -3.85
N ARG A 22 20.58 6.23 -4.15
CA ARG A 22 20.49 7.38 -3.24
C ARG A 22 19.83 7.05 -1.91
N ILE A 23 18.77 6.24 -1.92
CA ILE A 23 18.09 5.82 -0.68
C ILE A 23 18.97 4.86 0.12
N ALA A 24 19.69 3.95 -0.54
CA ALA A 24 20.65 3.08 0.13
C ALA A 24 21.77 3.89 0.80
N ASP A 25 22.30 4.92 0.14
CA ASP A 25 23.28 5.82 0.75
C ASP A 25 22.72 6.53 2.00
N ALA A 26 21.45 6.92 1.99
CA ALA A 26 20.78 7.48 3.17
C ALA A 26 20.63 6.46 4.30
N TYR A 27 20.24 5.21 4.00
CA TYR A 27 20.21 4.14 5.01
C TYR A 27 21.59 3.81 5.57
N ARG A 28 22.65 3.92 4.76
CA ARG A 28 24.02 3.78 5.26
C ARG A 28 24.32 4.84 6.32
N ILE A 29 23.97 6.09 6.06
CA ILE A 29 24.13 7.19 7.04
C ILE A 29 23.33 6.88 8.31
N ILE A 30 22.05 6.50 8.18
CA ILE A 30 21.21 6.16 9.35
C ILE A 30 21.85 5.07 10.20
N LEU A 31 22.33 3.97 9.59
CA LEU A 31 22.98 2.88 10.32
C LEU A 31 24.24 3.34 11.05
N SER A 32 25.07 4.17 10.41
CA SER A 32 26.26 4.75 11.05
C SER A 32 25.89 5.63 12.24
N GLU A 33 24.87 6.49 12.11
CA GLU A 33 24.41 7.37 13.19
C GLU A 33 23.75 6.60 14.36
N LEU A 34 23.23 5.39 14.10
CA LEU A 34 22.77 4.47 15.14
C LEU A 34 23.93 3.75 15.88
N GLY A 35 25.19 3.94 15.44
CA GLY A 35 26.36 3.30 16.01
C GLY A 35 26.61 1.86 15.53
N GLU A 36 25.96 1.44 14.44
CA GLU A 36 26.14 0.10 13.88
C GLU A 36 27.42 -0.03 13.02
N ASN A 37 28.04 -1.22 13.04
CA ASN A 37 29.13 -1.55 12.12
C ASN A 37 28.56 -2.07 10.80
N ILE A 38 28.53 -1.23 9.76
CA ILE A 38 27.97 -1.55 8.44
C ILE A 38 28.73 -2.68 7.72
N GLU A 39 30.00 -2.90 8.08
CA GLU A 39 30.80 -3.98 7.53
C GLU A 39 30.48 -5.36 8.11
N ARG A 40 29.57 -5.45 9.10
CA ARG A 40 29.11 -6.75 9.60
C ARG A 40 28.35 -7.50 8.51
N GLU A 41 28.55 -8.81 8.44
CA GLU A 41 27.98 -9.69 7.40
C GLU A 41 26.48 -9.41 7.15
N GLY A 42 25.70 -9.27 8.23
CA GLY A 42 24.26 -9.00 8.12
C GLY A 42 23.87 -7.61 7.60
N LEU A 43 24.74 -6.59 7.67
CA LEU A 43 24.42 -5.21 7.24
C LEU A 43 24.97 -4.82 5.88
N ARG A 44 25.95 -5.53 5.32
CA ARG A 44 26.54 -5.15 4.04
C ARG A 44 25.50 -4.94 2.94
N GLY A 45 24.46 -5.79 2.90
CA GLY A 45 23.33 -5.66 1.98
C GLY A 45 22.11 -4.90 2.53
N THR A 46 22.10 -4.51 3.81
CA THR A 46 20.93 -3.86 4.42
C THR A 46 20.57 -2.53 3.77
N PRO A 47 21.50 -1.62 3.44
CA PRO A 47 21.14 -0.35 2.79
C PRO A 47 20.35 -0.54 1.49
N GLU A 48 20.77 -1.49 0.65
CA GLU A 48 20.08 -1.80 -0.60
C GLU A 48 18.74 -2.49 -0.38
N ARG A 49 18.69 -3.50 0.50
CA ARG A 49 17.42 -4.16 0.85
C ARG A 49 16.42 -3.18 1.44
N ALA A 50 16.85 -2.28 2.32
CA ALA A 50 16.01 -1.25 2.91
C ALA A 50 15.51 -0.24 1.87
N ALA A 51 16.35 0.13 0.90
CA ALA A 51 15.94 0.98 -0.22
C ALA A 51 14.88 0.34 -1.10
N LYS A 52 15.05 -0.94 -1.47
CA LYS A 52 14.06 -1.72 -2.22
C LYS A 52 12.76 -1.86 -1.41
N ALA A 53 12.87 -2.17 -0.12
CA ALA A 53 11.74 -2.30 0.79
C ALA A 53 10.91 -1.01 0.88
N ILE A 54 11.53 0.14 1.18
CA ILE A 54 10.78 1.39 1.35
C ILE A 54 10.11 1.80 0.03
N LEU A 55 10.76 1.63 -1.11
CA LEU A 55 10.17 1.90 -2.42
C LEU A 55 8.96 1.00 -2.70
N TYR A 56 9.05 -0.29 -2.36
CA TYR A 56 7.92 -1.21 -2.46
C TYR A 56 6.78 -0.81 -1.51
N LEU A 57 7.09 -0.47 -0.25
CA LEU A 57 6.10 -0.07 0.74
C LEU A 57 5.43 1.28 0.42
N THR A 58 6.05 2.13 -0.41
CA THR A 58 5.50 3.42 -0.82
C THR A 58 5.12 3.49 -2.31
N HIS A 59 5.03 2.36 -3.01
CA HIS A 59 4.81 2.36 -4.46
C HIS A 59 3.45 2.94 -4.88
N GLY A 60 2.48 2.96 -3.98
CA GLY A 60 1.15 3.54 -4.19
C GLY A 60 1.14 5.05 -4.38
N LEU A 61 2.24 5.75 -4.04
CA LEU A 61 2.42 7.19 -4.26
C LEU A 61 2.42 7.58 -5.74
N HIS A 62 2.85 6.67 -6.61
CA HIS A 62 3.04 6.93 -8.04
C HIS A 62 2.07 6.15 -8.92
N LYS A 63 1.13 5.41 -8.32
CA LYS A 63 0.13 4.64 -9.06
C LYS A 63 -1.15 5.46 -9.26
N PRO A 64 -1.67 5.54 -10.49
CA PRO A 64 -2.97 6.14 -10.75
C PRO A 64 -4.08 5.31 -10.10
N VAL A 65 -5.15 5.98 -9.68
CA VAL A 65 -6.30 5.33 -9.00
C VAL A 65 -7.02 4.38 -9.97
N GLU A 66 -7.01 4.74 -11.24
CA GLU A 66 -7.60 4.02 -12.36
C GLU A 66 -7.03 2.60 -12.49
N ASP A 67 -5.77 2.37 -12.13
CA ASP A 67 -5.14 1.04 -12.17
C ASP A 67 -5.73 0.11 -11.10
N ALA A 68 -6.10 0.66 -9.94
CA ALA A 68 -6.70 -0.12 -8.85
C ALA A 68 -8.15 -0.50 -9.19
N VAL A 69 -8.93 0.43 -9.74
CA VAL A 69 -10.33 0.21 -10.14
C VAL A 69 -10.40 -0.67 -11.40
N GLY A 70 -9.67 -0.28 -12.46
CA GLY A 70 -9.72 -0.89 -13.79
C GLY A 70 -11.11 -0.93 -14.40
N ASN A 71 -11.34 -1.87 -15.32
CA ASN A 71 -12.60 -2.02 -16.05
C ASN A 71 -13.62 -2.97 -15.41
N ALA A 72 -13.57 -3.17 -14.08
CA ALA A 72 -14.40 -4.16 -13.38
C ALA A 72 -15.63 -3.54 -12.71
N LEU A 73 -16.32 -2.66 -13.45
CA LEU A 73 -17.63 -2.12 -13.08
C LEU A 73 -18.69 -2.83 -13.92
N PHE A 74 -19.68 -3.39 -13.24
CA PHE A 74 -20.73 -4.20 -13.84
C PHE A 74 -22.08 -3.54 -13.60
N ALA A 75 -22.93 -3.49 -14.62
CA ALA A 75 -24.32 -3.10 -14.43
C ALA A 75 -25.02 -4.11 -13.51
N SER A 76 -25.79 -3.62 -12.55
CA SER A 76 -26.55 -4.45 -11.61
C SER A 76 -27.77 -3.69 -11.13
N ASP A 77 -28.87 -4.42 -10.99
CA ASP A 77 -30.12 -4.00 -10.38
C ASP A 77 -30.14 -4.21 -8.85
N ASN A 78 -29.04 -4.72 -8.27
CA ASN A 78 -28.92 -4.90 -6.83
C ASN A 78 -28.85 -3.54 -6.12
N ASP A 79 -29.81 -3.27 -5.24
CA ASP A 79 -29.89 -2.11 -4.36
C ASP A 79 -29.62 -2.45 -2.88
N GLU A 80 -29.25 -3.70 -2.60
CA GLU A 80 -28.86 -4.16 -1.27
C GLU A 80 -27.37 -3.89 -0.99
N MET A 81 -27.04 -3.75 0.30
CA MET A 81 -25.67 -3.46 0.74
C MET A 81 -24.70 -4.59 0.35
N VAL A 82 -23.60 -4.21 -0.30
CA VAL A 82 -22.44 -5.08 -0.54
C VAL A 82 -21.38 -4.79 0.51
N VAL A 83 -20.90 -5.84 1.18
CA VAL A 83 -19.89 -5.72 2.25
C VAL A 83 -18.72 -6.66 1.98
N VAL A 84 -17.50 -6.12 2.05
CA VAL A 84 -16.25 -6.88 2.10
C VAL A 84 -15.54 -6.53 3.40
N ARG A 85 -15.22 -7.55 4.19
CA ARG A 85 -14.61 -7.39 5.52
C ARG A 85 -13.23 -8.04 5.58
N ASN A 86 -12.45 -7.60 6.56
CA ASN A 86 -11.14 -8.14 6.89
C ASN A 86 -10.15 -8.09 5.72
N ILE A 87 -10.14 -6.97 4.98
CA ILE A 87 -9.07 -6.72 4.01
C ILE A 87 -7.82 -6.34 4.80
N GLU A 88 -6.89 -7.27 4.95
CA GLU A 88 -5.60 -7.02 5.60
C GLU A 88 -4.79 -5.97 4.81
N PHE A 89 -4.16 -5.04 5.52
CA PHE A 89 -3.29 -4.04 4.91
C PHE A 89 -2.05 -3.76 5.75
N TYR A 90 -1.02 -3.28 5.06
CA TYR A 90 0.25 -2.86 5.61
C TYR A 90 0.58 -1.48 5.07
N SER A 91 0.77 -0.52 5.96
CA SER A 91 1.10 0.87 5.63
C SER A 91 2.23 1.39 6.51
N LEU A 92 2.61 2.65 6.33
CA LEU A 92 3.62 3.35 7.10
C LEU A 92 3.03 4.65 7.62
N CYS A 93 3.13 4.90 8.93
CA CYS A 93 2.72 6.16 9.52
C CYS A 93 3.63 7.30 9.01
N GLU A 94 3.06 8.36 8.45
CA GLU A 94 3.87 9.45 7.90
C GLU A 94 4.69 10.22 8.95
N HIS A 95 4.27 10.19 10.21
CA HIS A 95 4.96 10.90 11.30
C HIS A 95 6.29 10.26 11.70
N HIS A 96 6.40 8.94 11.58
CA HIS A 96 7.55 8.18 12.12
C HIS A 96 8.12 7.15 11.15
N ILE A 97 7.46 6.92 10.01
CA ILE A 97 7.81 5.89 9.03
C ILE A 97 7.84 4.50 9.69
N LEU A 98 6.91 4.26 10.62
CA LEU A 98 6.73 2.98 11.31
C LEU A 98 5.47 2.25 10.80
N PRO A 99 5.45 0.90 10.81
CA PRO A 99 4.33 0.14 10.29
C PRO A 99 2.99 0.46 10.95
N ILE A 100 1.95 0.61 10.13
CA ILE A 100 0.55 0.51 10.51
C ILE A 100 0.05 -0.80 9.90
N ILE A 101 -0.41 -1.72 10.73
CA ILE A 101 -0.87 -3.05 10.31
C ILE A 101 -2.29 -3.21 10.85
N GLY A 102 -3.21 -3.56 9.96
CA GLY A 102 -4.61 -3.57 10.33
C GLY A 102 -5.50 -4.21 9.28
N HIS A 103 -6.79 -3.97 9.41
CA HIS A 103 -7.81 -4.42 8.49
C HIS A 103 -8.70 -3.27 8.03
N VAL A 104 -9.23 -3.40 6.82
CA VAL A 104 -10.27 -2.54 6.29
C VAL A 104 -11.54 -3.33 6.06
N ASP A 105 -12.65 -2.82 6.57
CA ASP A 105 -14.00 -3.24 6.21
C ASP A 105 -14.61 -2.17 5.29
N ILE A 106 -15.19 -2.57 4.17
CA ILE A 106 -15.83 -1.69 3.19
C ILE A 106 -17.26 -2.17 2.96
N GLY A 107 -18.22 -1.26 3.11
CA GLY A 107 -19.62 -1.46 2.74
C GLY A 107 -20.07 -0.38 1.76
N TYR A 108 -20.89 -0.72 0.78
CA TYR A 108 -21.55 0.27 -0.07
C TYR A 108 -22.92 -0.20 -0.54
N ILE A 109 -23.81 0.74 -0.86
CA ILE A 109 -25.13 0.48 -1.44
C ILE A 109 -25.05 0.80 -2.94
N PRO A 110 -25.09 -0.21 -3.82
CA PRO A 110 -24.95 0.02 -5.26
C PRO A 110 -26.08 0.90 -5.82
N ASN A 111 -25.79 1.58 -6.92
CA ASN A 111 -26.76 2.38 -7.66
C ASN A 111 -26.56 2.14 -9.16
N GLY A 112 -27.10 1.03 -9.66
CA GLY A 112 -26.96 0.60 -11.05
C GLY A 112 -25.61 -0.02 -11.41
N LYS A 113 -24.60 0.05 -10.51
CA LYS A 113 -23.24 -0.45 -10.74
C LYS A 113 -22.67 -1.15 -9.51
N VAL A 114 -22.06 -2.32 -9.73
CA VAL A 114 -21.29 -3.07 -8.74
C VAL A 114 -19.83 -3.14 -9.18
N ILE A 115 -18.90 -2.97 -8.24
CA ILE A 115 -17.47 -3.16 -8.48
C ILE A 115 -17.06 -4.59 -8.13
N GLY A 116 -16.18 -5.19 -8.94
CA GLY A 116 -15.61 -6.51 -8.62
C GLY A 116 -14.93 -6.52 -7.25
N LEU A 117 -15.25 -7.50 -6.41
CA LEU A 117 -14.82 -7.53 -4.99
C LEU A 117 -13.30 -7.44 -4.81
N SER A 118 -12.52 -8.04 -5.71
CA SER A 118 -11.06 -7.98 -5.68
C SER A 118 -10.49 -6.57 -5.91
N LYS A 119 -11.28 -5.66 -6.49
CA LYS A 119 -10.88 -4.26 -6.70
C LYS A 119 -10.90 -3.45 -5.42
N LEU A 120 -11.81 -3.77 -4.49
CA LEU A 120 -11.82 -3.13 -3.18
C LEU A 120 -10.50 -3.38 -2.43
N ALA A 121 -10.00 -4.61 -2.46
CA ALA A 121 -8.68 -4.94 -1.90
C ALA A 121 -7.52 -4.20 -2.62
N ARG A 122 -7.61 -4.00 -3.94
CA ARG A 122 -6.60 -3.23 -4.69
C ARG A 122 -6.64 -1.74 -4.37
N ILE A 123 -7.82 -1.17 -4.15
CA ILE A 123 -7.97 0.23 -3.70
C ILE A 123 -7.35 0.38 -2.31
N VAL A 124 -7.59 -0.58 -1.41
CA VAL A 124 -6.94 -0.60 -0.08
C VAL A 124 -5.42 -0.65 -0.24
N ASP A 125 -4.86 -1.58 -1.02
CA ASP A 125 -3.40 -1.69 -1.23
C ASP A 125 -2.81 -0.42 -1.86
N LEU A 126 -3.48 0.19 -2.84
CA LEU A 126 -3.04 1.45 -3.45
C LEU A 126 -2.78 2.55 -2.41
N TYR A 127 -3.69 2.70 -1.44
CA TYR A 127 -3.56 3.71 -0.40
C TYR A 127 -2.71 3.25 0.78
N ALA A 128 -2.72 1.97 1.12
CA ALA A 128 -1.88 1.39 2.16
C ALA A 128 -0.39 1.53 1.81
N ARG A 129 -0.04 1.42 0.53
CA ARG A 129 1.35 1.51 0.03
C ARG A 129 1.82 2.95 -0.13
N ARG A 130 1.61 3.76 0.90
CA ARG A 130 1.98 5.18 1.02
C ARG A 130 2.41 5.47 2.45
N LEU A 131 2.99 6.64 2.67
CA LEU A 131 3.01 7.25 3.99
C LEU A 131 1.60 7.77 4.29
N GLN A 132 1.04 7.42 5.45
CA GLN A 132 -0.37 7.62 5.74
C GLN A 132 -0.66 8.08 7.16
N ILE A 133 -1.85 8.68 7.27
CA ILE A 133 -2.64 8.83 8.49
C ILE A 133 -3.92 8.01 8.29
N GLN A 134 -4.37 7.29 9.34
CA GLN A 134 -5.50 6.36 9.26
C GLN A 134 -6.79 7.05 8.76
N GLU A 135 -7.04 8.28 9.23
CA GLU A 135 -8.18 9.11 8.86
C GLU A 135 -8.16 9.48 7.37
N ASN A 136 -6.97 9.78 6.83
CA ASN A 136 -6.80 10.12 5.42
C ASN A 136 -6.99 8.88 4.54
N MET A 137 -6.37 7.75 4.92
CA MET A 137 -6.53 6.49 4.20
C MET A 137 -8.01 6.04 4.17
N THR A 138 -8.72 6.16 5.29
CA THR A 138 -10.15 5.83 5.39
C THR A 138 -10.97 6.65 4.39
N ARG A 139 -10.76 7.97 4.36
CA ARG A 139 -11.45 8.88 3.44
C ARG A 139 -11.11 8.58 1.98
N GLN A 140 -9.84 8.41 1.65
CA GLN A 140 -9.37 8.13 0.30
C GLN A 140 -10.00 6.86 -0.29
N ILE A 141 -10.09 5.80 0.51
CA ILE A 141 -10.75 4.55 0.10
C ILE A 141 -12.25 4.81 -0.15
N ALA A 142 -12.93 5.47 0.79
CA ALA A 142 -14.37 5.75 0.66
C ALA A 142 -14.68 6.58 -0.59
N ASP A 143 -13.95 7.68 -0.80
CA ASP A 143 -14.11 8.58 -1.95
C ASP A 143 -13.87 7.86 -3.27
N THR A 144 -12.85 6.99 -3.32
CA THR A 144 -12.53 6.22 -4.53
C THR A 144 -13.64 5.24 -4.87
N VAL A 145 -14.15 4.50 -3.88
CA VAL A 145 -15.25 3.56 -4.07
C VAL A 145 -16.52 4.30 -4.50
N GLN A 146 -16.83 5.43 -3.85
CA GLN A 146 -17.96 6.30 -4.18
C GLN A 146 -17.87 6.81 -5.62
N GLN A 147 -16.71 7.31 -6.05
CA GLN A 147 -16.51 7.83 -7.40
C GLN A 147 -16.59 6.72 -8.45
N ALA A 148 -15.98 5.57 -8.20
CA ALA A 148 -15.99 4.44 -9.13
C ALA A 148 -17.39 3.85 -9.34
N THR A 149 -18.16 3.70 -8.25
CA THR A 149 -19.45 3.00 -8.28
C THR A 149 -20.64 3.92 -8.47
N GLN A 150 -20.52 5.21 -8.11
CA GLN A 150 -21.66 6.13 -7.96
C GLN A 150 -22.71 5.60 -6.97
N ALA A 151 -22.27 4.80 -5.97
CA ALA A 151 -23.10 4.21 -4.94
C ALA A 151 -23.98 5.24 -4.21
N SER A 152 -25.12 4.81 -3.68
CA SER A 152 -25.98 5.67 -2.86
C SER A 152 -25.32 6.05 -1.52
N GLY A 153 -24.38 5.23 -1.06
CA GLY A 153 -23.53 5.51 0.09
C GLY A 153 -22.40 4.49 0.23
N VAL A 154 -21.31 4.92 0.86
CA VAL A 154 -20.12 4.11 1.13
C VAL A 154 -19.73 4.29 2.60
N ALA A 155 -19.39 3.19 3.26
CA ALA A 155 -18.85 3.16 4.62
C ALA A 155 -17.51 2.40 4.60
N VAL A 156 -16.49 2.98 5.23
CA VAL A 156 -15.17 2.37 5.38
C VAL A 156 -14.76 2.45 6.85
N GLN A 157 -14.29 1.32 7.38
CA GLN A 157 -13.69 1.25 8.70
C GLN A 157 -12.28 0.70 8.57
N VAL A 158 -11.29 1.49 8.98
CA VAL A 158 -9.90 1.05 9.14
C VAL A 158 -9.67 0.78 10.63
N ARG A 159 -9.10 -0.39 10.96
CA ARG A 159 -8.88 -0.85 12.34
C ARG A 159 -7.55 -1.57 12.52
#